data_AF-A0ABD2IKG1-F1
#
_entry.id   AF-A0ABD2IKG1-F1
#
_cell.length_a   1.000
_cell.length_b   1.000
_cell.length_c   1.000
_cell.angle_alpha   90.00
_cell.angle_beta   90.00
_cell.angle_gamma   90.00
#
_symmetry.space_group_name_H-M   'P 1'
#
loop_
_entity.id
_entity.type
_entity.pdbx_description
1 polymer ?
#
loop_
_entity_poly.entity_id
_entity_poly.type
_entity_poly.pdbx_seq_one_letter_code
_entity_poly.pdbx_strand_id
1 'polypeptide(L)'
;MLFNTLHGADVHFLVGKGGKKTGLMAHKTILMGASEVFEAMFKHEEQNETKAGDSPSNPIVVIDIEAITFKAMLRYIYTNDLSAIDGDGIDMLYAANKYHISGLIDLCRNFPILKLPNVFYAFRQASFLEETELATRCLAYIDRNADTLIRSDEFLQIDHNLLCEILSRDQLTVKGEIAIWDAAIRWADEQCRENGISCLAANRRAVLGSALLKVRFPLISHEDLWSKIVPSAILSHEQLLGLLIFHFHPERRMPNMFPLQFLCQERVPFDESDGSKAKISLKINNFSEFAQDDGQRTSDFVYASGFSFKLVASKCATAMGMHLEYCAEKGFDFRCKCSATIRIASKNDGPDGVEHESGPVYHGRVDQTVLPTVKISFEELMADANGWYNEEENVLTVKADVTVEGAYQV
;
A
#
# COMPACT_ATOMS: atom_id res chain seq x y z
N MET A 1 -4.18 -29.67 -9.54
CA MET A 1 -3.29 -30.84 -9.73
C MET A 1 -2.31 -30.68 -10.90
N LEU A 2 -2.71 -30.09 -12.05
CA LEU A 2 -1.86 -29.98 -13.25
C LEU A 2 -0.59 -29.12 -13.08
N PHE A 3 -0.64 -28.05 -12.29
CA PHE A 3 0.52 -27.17 -12.04
C PHE A 3 1.70 -27.91 -11.39
N ASN A 4 1.44 -28.90 -10.54
CA ASN A 4 2.48 -29.64 -9.82
C ASN A 4 3.01 -30.84 -10.62
N THR A 5 2.18 -31.46 -11.45
CA THR A 5 2.56 -32.68 -12.19
C THR A 5 3.24 -32.38 -13.52
N LEU A 6 2.98 -31.20 -14.12
CA LEU A 6 3.53 -30.75 -15.41
C LEU A 6 3.32 -31.76 -16.56
N HIS A 7 2.38 -32.69 -16.38
CA HIS A 7 2.11 -33.73 -17.35
C HIS A 7 1.33 -33.14 -18.53
N GLY A 8 1.91 -33.22 -19.73
CA GLY A 8 1.34 -32.61 -20.93
C GLY A 8 1.70 -31.13 -21.12
N ALA A 9 2.69 -30.62 -20.40
CA ALA A 9 3.21 -29.27 -20.62
C ALA A 9 3.79 -29.13 -22.05
N ASP A 10 3.37 -28.09 -22.75
CA ASP A 10 3.64 -27.83 -24.17
C ASP A 10 4.33 -26.45 -24.39
N VAL A 11 4.71 -25.78 -23.30
CA VAL A 11 5.52 -24.55 -23.32
C VAL A 11 6.57 -24.54 -22.22
N HIS A 12 7.76 -24.04 -22.58
CA HIS A 12 8.91 -23.86 -21.69
C HIS A 12 9.30 -22.38 -21.60
N PHE A 13 9.50 -21.90 -20.38
CA PHE A 13 9.98 -20.55 -20.09
C PHE A 13 11.37 -20.60 -19.45
N LEU A 14 12.25 -19.66 -19.82
CA LEU A 14 13.49 -19.37 -19.13
C LEU A 14 13.39 -18.02 -18.44
N VAL A 15 13.14 -18.04 -17.13
CA VAL A 15 12.75 -16.85 -16.34
C VAL A 15 13.85 -16.44 -15.36
N GLY A 16 14.15 -15.14 -15.29
CA GLY A 16 14.92 -14.55 -14.20
C GLY A 16 15.51 -13.19 -14.55
N LYS A 17 15.53 -12.27 -13.56
CA LYS A 17 16.29 -11.02 -13.62
C LYS A 17 17.79 -11.31 -13.48
N GLY A 18 18.59 -10.88 -14.44
CA GLY A 18 20.07 -11.03 -14.42
C GLY A 18 20.60 -12.35 -14.99
N GLY A 19 21.75 -12.82 -14.46
CA GLY A 19 22.51 -13.94 -15.02
C GLY A 19 21.95 -15.35 -14.73
N LYS A 20 21.09 -15.49 -13.70
CA LYS A 20 20.53 -16.79 -13.29
C LYS A 20 19.11 -16.95 -13.84
N LYS A 21 18.93 -17.86 -14.78
CA LYS A 21 17.62 -18.21 -15.36
C LYS A 21 17.12 -19.55 -14.82
N THR A 22 15.82 -19.65 -14.60
CA THR A 22 15.13 -20.85 -14.13
C THR A 22 14.18 -21.33 -15.22
N GLY A 23 14.26 -22.63 -15.54
CA GLY A 23 13.33 -23.27 -16.45
C GLY A 23 11.99 -23.53 -15.77
N LEU A 24 10.89 -23.06 -16.37
CA LEU A 24 9.53 -23.30 -15.90
C LEU A 24 8.69 -23.88 -17.06
N MET A 25 7.82 -24.83 -16.75
CA MET A 25 6.94 -25.48 -17.75
C MET A 25 5.48 -25.13 -17.46
N ALA A 26 4.68 -24.99 -18.51
CA ALA A 26 3.25 -24.72 -18.39
C ALA A 26 2.47 -25.28 -19.59
N HIS A 27 1.16 -25.01 -19.64
CA HIS A 27 0.24 -25.45 -20.68
C HIS A 27 -0.28 -24.22 -21.43
N LYS A 28 -0.05 -24.14 -22.75
CA LYS A 28 -0.46 -23.03 -23.62
C LYS A 28 -1.95 -22.78 -23.47
N THR A 29 -2.79 -23.82 -23.55
CA THR A 29 -4.25 -23.72 -23.43
C THR A 29 -4.73 -22.99 -22.16
N ILE A 30 -4.13 -23.29 -21.01
CA ILE A 30 -4.48 -22.65 -19.73
C ILE A 30 -4.05 -21.18 -19.75
N LEU A 31 -2.83 -20.89 -20.23
CA LEU A 31 -2.29 -19.54 -20.27
C LEU A 31 -3.06 -18.64 -21.25
N MET A 32 -3.45 -19.14 -22.42
CA MET A 32 -4.26 -18.41 -23.40
C MET A 32 -5.63 -18.05 -22.84
N GLY A 33 -6.25 -18.95 -22.07
CA GLY A 33 -7.54 -18.68 -21.43
C GLY A 33 -7.49 -17.62 -20.33
N ALA A 34 -6.32 -17.39 -19.74
CA ALA A 34 -6.13 -16.46 -18.63
C ALA A 34 -5.50 -15.11 -19.03
N SER A 35 -4.94 -15.00 -20.24
CA SER A 35 -4.16 -13.85 -20.68
C SER A 35 -4.21 -13.70 -22.21
N GLU A 36 -4.72 -12.57 -22.65
CA GLU A 36 -4.71 -12.18 -24.07
C GLU A 36 -3.28 -12.03 -24.63
N VAL A 37 -2.31 -11.67 -23.77
CA VAL A 37 -0.90 -11.58 -24.16
C VAL A 37 -0.34 -12.96 -24.47
N PHE A 38 -0.59 -13.95 -23.62
CA PHE A 38 -0.19 -15.33 -23.90
C PHE A 38 -0.94 -15.89 -25.12
N GLU A 39 -2.22 -15.56 -25.29
CA GLU A 39 -2.99 -15.91 -26.48
C GLU A 39 -2.36 -15.39 -27.77
N ALA A 40 -2.03 -14.09 -27.82
CA ALA A 40 -1.37 -13.48 -28.96
C ALA A 40 0.04 -14.06 -29.20
N MET A 41 0.80 -14.26 -28.12
CA MET A 41 2.16 -14.82 -28.16
C MET A 41 2.19 -16.20 -28.81
N PHE A 42 1.34 -17.13 -28.37
CA PHE A 42 1.34 -18.50 -28.89
C PHE A 42 0.72 -18.61 -30.28
N LYS A 43 -0.33 -17.83 -30.59
CA LYS A 43 -0.88 -17.77 -31.97
C LYS A 43 0.17 -17.31 -32.98
N HIS A 44 1.00 -16.35 -32.60
CA HIS A 44 2.10 -15.88 -33.45
C HIS A 44 3.21 -16.93 -33.58
N GLU A 45 3.49 -17.69 -32.53
CA GLU A 45 4.46 -18.80 -32.57
C GLU A 45 4.01 -19.91 -33.54
N GLU A 46 2.77 -20.38 -33.45
CA GLU A 46 2.20 -21.42 -34.33
C GLU A 46 2.20 -21.03 -35.82
N GLN A 47 1.95 -19.74 -36.12
CA GLN A 47 2.01 -19.20 -37.49
C GLN A 47 3.43 -19.15 -38.07
N ASN A 48 4.45 -19.15 -37.22
CA ASN A 48 5.85 -19.11 -37.63
C ASN A 48 6.48 -20.51 -37.65
N GLU A 49 6.06 -21.41 -36.76
CA GLU A 49 6.45 -22.84 -36.76
C GLU A 49 5.97 -23.56 -38.03
N THR A 50 4.79 -23.21 -38.55
CA THR A 50 4.30 -23.73 -39.85
C THR A 50 5.18 -23.37 -41.06
N LYS A 51 6.15 -22.46 -40.92
CA LYS A 51 7.14 -22.09 -41.96
C LYS A 51 8.54 -22.68 -41.72
N ALA A 52 8.82 -23.19 -40.53
CA ALA A 52 10.13 -23.71 -40.14
C ALA A 52 9.93 -25.09 -39.49
N GLY A 53 10.04 -26.16 -40.29
CA GLY A 53 9.69 -27.52 -39.86
C GLY A 53 10.37 -27.99 -38.57
N ASP A 54 9.61 -28.77 -37.78
CA ASP A 54 9.98 -29.69 -36.68
C ASP A 54 11.19 -29.32 -35.81
N SER A 55 11.40 -28.04 -35.54
CA SER A 55 12.33 -27.62 -34.49
C SER A 55 11.58 -27.63 -33.15
N PRO A 56 12.17 -28.18 -32.06
CA PRO A 56 11.56 -28.10 -30.74
C PRO A 56 11.33 -26.62 -30.39
N SER A 57 10.15 -26.31 -29.82
CA SER A 57 9.79 -24.94 -29.46
C SER A 57 10.88 -24.35 -28.57
N ASN A 58 11.51 -23.28 -29.07
CA ASN A 58 12.57 -22.62 -28.32
C ASN A 58 11.98 -22.05 -27.03
N PRO A 59 12.66 -22.18 -25.89
CA PRO A 59 12.12 -21.69 -24.64
C PRO A 59 11.91 -20.18 -24.67
N ILE A 60 10.75 -19.74 -24.19
CA ILE A 60 10.38 -18.32 -24.12
C ILE A 60 11.17 -17.66 -22.99
N VAL A 61 11.99 -16.69 -23.34
CA VAL A 61 12.90 -16.05 -22.38
C VAL A 61 12.20 -14.84 -21.72
N VAL A 62 12.14 -14.84 -20.40
CA VAL A 62 11.61 -13.74 -19.58
C VAL A 62 12.75 -13.21 -18.70
N ILE A 63 13.23 -12.01 -19.00
CA ILE A 63 14.45 -11.44 -18.40
C ILE A 63 14.20 -10.39 -17.31
N ASP A 64 12.96 -9.93 -17.20
CA ASP A 64 12.53 -8.77 -16.43
C ASP A 64 11.63 -9.13 -15.24
N ILE A 65 11.36 -10.42 -15.02
CA ILE A 65 10.59 -10.94 -13.90
C ILE A 65 11.41 -11.99 -13.17
N GLU A 66 11.39 -11.95 -11.84
CA GLU A 66 12.03 -12.99 -11.04
C GLU A 66 11.29 -14.32 -11.17
N ALA A 67 12.05 -15.42 -11.15
CA ALA A 67 11.47 -16.76 -11.29
C ALA A 67 10.42 -17.08 -10.20
N ILE A 68 10.61 -16.54 -8.98
CA ILE A 68 9.66 -16.70 -7.88
C ILE A 68 8.32 -16.02 -8.18
N THR A 69 8.36 -14.78 -8.65
CA THR A 69 7.17 -13.98 -9.01
C THR A 69 6.44 -14.60 -10.19
N PHE A 70 7.15 -15.00 -11.23
CA PHE A 70 6.54 -15.64 -12.40
C PHE A 70 5.90 -16.99 -12.02
N LYS A 71 6.58 -17.80 -11.19
CA LYS A 71 6.02 -19.07 -10.71
C LYS A 71 4.76 -18.87 -9.87
N ALA A 72 4.72 -17.83 -9.03
CA ALA A 72 3.55 -17.47 -8.26
C ALA A 72 2.39 -16.97 -9.15
N MET A 73 2.69 -16.17 -10.18
CA MET A 73 1.72 -15.79 -11.22
C MET A 73 1.15 -17.00 -11.95
N LEU A 74 2.00 -17.96 -12.37
CA LEU A 74 1.54 -19.20 -12.97
C LEU A 74 0.66 -20.00 -12.00
N ARG A 75 1.02 -20.09 -10.72
CA ARG A 75 0.17 -20.77 -9.73
C ARG A 75 -1.21 -20.12 -9.67
N TYR A 76 -1.28 -18.79 -9.60
CA TYR A 76 -2.55 -18.06 -9.61
C TYR A 76 -3.39 -18.40 -10.84
N ILE A 77 -2.81 -18.41 -12.05
CA ILE A 77 -3.52 -18.78 -13.28
C ILE A 77 -4.15 -20.18 -13.19
N TYR A 78 -3.48 -21.13 -12.52
CA TYR A 78 -3.96 -22.51 -12.44
C TYR A 78 -4.96 -22.78 -11.34
N THR A 79 -4.92 -22.01 -10.25
CA THR A 79 -5.68 -22.33 -9.02
C THR A 79 -6.60 -21.22 -8.56
N ASN A 80 -6.48 -20.02 -9.13
CA ASN A 80 -7.12 -18.80 -8.64
C ASN A 80 -6.89 -18.57 -7.13
N ASP A 81 -5.74 -19.04 -6.63
CA ASP A 81 -5.38 -19.07 -5.19
C ASP A 81 -4.52 -17.86 -4.85
N LEU A 82 -4.94 -17.15 -3.80
CA LEU A 82 -4.40 -15.87 -3.35
C LEU A 82 -3.21 -16.03 -2.41
N SER A 83 -2.97 -17.23 -1.88
CA SER A 83 -1.79 -17.53 -1.05
C SER A 83 -0.47 -17.49 -1.84
N ALA A 84 -0.52 -17.25 -3.15
CA ALA A 84 0.67 -17.08 -3.98
C ALA A 84 1.38 -15.72 -3.78
N ILE A 85 0.72 -14.74 -3.16
CA ILE A 85 1.24 -13.37 -2.96
C ILE A 85 1.85 -13.24 -1.55
N ASP A 86 2.61 -14.25 -1.14
CA ASP A 86 3.38 -14.23 0.10
C ASP A 86 4.72 -13.45 -0.06
N GLY A 87 4.82 -12.59 -1.08
CA GLY A 87 6.02 -11.82 -1.40
C GLY A 87 5.76 -10.71 -2.42
N ASP A 88 6.60 -9.68 -2.34
CA ASP A 88 6.66 -8.43 -3.12
C ASP A 88 5.48 -8.17 -4.08
N GLY A 89 4.36 -7.70 -3.53
CA GLY A 89 3.12 -7.45 -4.27
C GLY A 89 3.26 -6.50 -5.46
N ILE A 90 4.30 -5.64 -5.48
CA ILE A 90 4.54 -4.73 -6.60
C ILE A 90 5.19 -5.43 -7.80
N ASP A 91 6.09 -6.38 -7.56
CA ASP A 91 6.69 -7.20 -8.61
C ASP A 91 5.64 -8.13 -9.22
N MET A 92 4.69 -8.61 -8.40
CA MET A 92 3.52 -9.34 -8.89
C MET A 92 2.61 -8.44 -9.74
N LEU A 93 2.33 -7.20 -9.31
CA LEU A 93 1.55 -6.24 -10.09
C LEU A 93 2.18 -5.97 -11.46
N TYR A 94 3.51 -5.81 -11.51
CA TYR A 94 4.24 -5.67 -12.76
C TYR A 94 4.02 -6.88 -13.69
N ALA A 95 4.18 -8.10 -13.17
CA ALA A 95 3.96 -9.31 -13.95
C ALA A 95 2.51 -9.43 -14.44
N ALA A 96 1.54 -9.13 -13.57
CA ALA A 96 0.12 -9.16 -13.89
C ALA A 96 -0.25 -8.16 -14.99
N ASN A 97 0.25 -6.93 -14.92
CA ASN A 97 0.08 -5.91 -15.95
C ASN A 97 0.76 -6.33 -17.27
N LYS A 98 2.00 -6.84 -17.21
CA LYS A 98 2.73 -7.31 -18.41
C LYS A 98 1.95 -8.38 -19.19
N TYR A 99 1.31 -9.31 -18.49
CA TYR A 99 0.54 -10.40 -19.10
C TYR A 99 -0.98 -10.14 -19.13
N HIS A 100 -1.45 -8.95 -18.76
CA HIS A 100 -2.88 -8.57 -18.76
C HIS A 100 -3.78 -9.58 -18.02
N ILE A 101 -3.41 -9.95 -16.80
CA ILE A 101 -4.18 -10.88 -15.95
C ILE A 101 -5.06 -10.06 -15.00
N SER A 102 -6.24 -9.64 -15.46
CA SER A 102 -7.09 -8.66 -14.77
C SER A 102 -7.40 -9.00 -13.31
N GLY A 103 -7.80 -10.24 -13.01
CA GLY A 103 -8.10 -10.65 -11.64
C GLY A 103 -6.91 -10.55 -10.68
N LEU A 104 -5.68 -10.71 -11.20
CA LEU A 104 -4.46 -10.56 -10.41
C LEU A 104 -4.06 -9.09 -10.26
N ILE A 105 -4.28 -8.27 -11.30
CA ILE A 105 -4.06 -6.82 -11.27
C ILE A 105 -4.91 -6.18 -10.16
N ASP A 106 -6.22 -6.42 -10.18
CA ASP A 106 -7.16 -5.84 -9.20
C ASP A 106 -6.80 -6.22 -7.77
N LEU A 107 -6.28 -7.42 -7.60
CA LEU A 107 -5.87 -7.89 -6.29
C LEU A 107 -4.55 -7.27 -5.83
N CYS A 108 -3.56 -7.13 -6.72
CA CYS A 108 -2.30 -6.49 -6.37
C CYS A 108 -2.47 -4.98 -6.13
N ARG A 109 -3.41 -4.31 -6.82
CA ARG A 109 -3.78 -2.91 -6.55
C ARG A 109 -4.25 -2.71 -5.11
N ASN A 110 -5.01 -3.68 -4.59
CA ASN A 110 -5.54 -3.64 -3.23
C ASN A 110 -4.57 -4.21 -2.18
N PHE A 111 -3.33 -4.53 -2.56
CA PHE A 111 -2.36 -5.10 -1.64
C PHE A 111 -2.08 -4.16 -0.44
N PRO A 112 -1.96 -4.67 0.79
CA PRO A 112 -1.70 -3.83 1.96
C PRO A 112 -0.30 -3.20 1.91
N ILE A 113 -0.24 -1.86 1.95
CA ILE A 113 1.03 -1.11 1.90
C ILE A 113 2.01 -1.52 3.01
N LEU A 114 1.49 -1.83 4.19
CA LEU A 114 2.27 -2.26 5.35
C LEU A 114 2.99 -3.60 5.18
N LYS A 115 2.56 -4.43 4.21
CA LYS A 115 3.21 -5.71 3.89
C LYS A 115 4.30 -5.57 2.84
N LEU A 116 4.48 -4.37 2.28
CA LEU A 116 5.51 -4.12 1.29
C LEU A 116 6.88 -4.10 2.01
N PRO A 117 7.85 -4.90 1.55
CA PRO A 117 9.17 -4.93 2.17
C PRO A 117 9.91 -3.60 2.01
N ASN A 118 9.65 -2.89 0.91
CA ASN A 118 10.23 -1.58 0.64
C ASN A 118 9.19 -0.67 0.00
N VAL A 119 8.62 0.25 0.79
CA VAL A 119 7.61 1.19 0.32
C VAL A 119 8.16 2.21 -0.67
N PHE A 120 9.45 2.56 -0.60
CA PHE A 120 10.08 3.47 -1.56
C PHE A 120 10.18 2.84 -2.95
N TYR A 121 10.59 1.56 -3.00
CA TYR A 121 10.58 0.78 -4.23
C TYR A 121 9.16 0.64 -4.78
N ALA A 122 8.21 0.28 -3.93
CA ALA A 122 6.82 0.12 -4.35
C ALA A 122 6.19 1.40 -4.87
N PHE A 123 6.45 2.55 -4.22
CA PHE A 123 6.03 3.86 -4.70
C PHE A 123 6.58 4.14 -6.10
N ARG A 124 7.88 3.93 -6.32
CA ARG A 124 8.51 4.17 -7.62
C ARG A 124 7.94 3.28 -8.71
N GLN A 125 7.74 2.01 -8.41
CA GLN A 125 7.19 1.07 -9.37
C GLN A 125 5.71 1.35 -9.66
N ALA A 126 4.90 1.71 -8.65
CA ALA A 126 3.52 2.12 -8.86
C ALA A 126 3.45 3.37 -9.76
N SER A 127 4.32 4.36 -9.53
CA SER A 127 4.42 5.55 -10.39
C SER A 127 4.86 5.21 -11.81
N PHE A 128 5.79 4.26 -11.98
CA PHE A 128 6.23 3.79 -13.30
C PHE A 128 5.14 3.03 -14.06
N LEU A 129 4.31 2.26 -13.35
CA LEU A 129 3.17 1.51 -13.90
C LEU A 129 1.93 2.38 -14.10
N GLU A 130 2.00 3.68 -13.80
CA GLU A 130 0.85 4.62 -13.83
C GLU A 130 -0.30 4.21 -12.88
N GLU A 131 0.01 3.44 -11.83
CA GLU A 131 -0.92 2.98 -10.80
C GLU A 131 -1.10 4.07 -9.73
N THR A 132 -1.81 5.14 -10.12
CA THR A 132 -1.92 6.39 -9.34
C THR A 132 -2.49 6.21 -7.93
N GLU A 133 -3.49 5.35 -7.75
CA GLU A 133 -4.08 5.06 -6.44
C GLU A 133 -3.07 4.38 -5.51
N LEU A 134 -2.35 3.37 -6.01
CA LEU A 134 -1.33 2.67 -5.25
C LEU A 134 -0.16 3.60 -4.91
N ALA A 135 0.30 4.40 -5.87
CA ALA A 135 1.36 5.39 -5.66
C ALA A 135 0.94 6.41 -4.58
N THR A 136 -0.30 6.89 -4.62
CA THR A 136 -0.85 7.81 -3.60
C THR A 136 -0.88 7.17 -2.21
N ARG A 137 -1.31 5.91 -2.11
CA ARG A 137 -1.33 5.16 -0.85
C ARG A 137 0.07 4.91 -0.30
N CYS A 138 1.04 4.57 -1.15
CA CYS A 138 2.45 4.46 -0.76
C CYS A 138 2.99 5.79 -0.23
N LEU A 139 2.70 6.89 -0.92
CA LEU A 139 3.20 8.21 -0.56
C LEU A 139 2.59 8.72 0.76
N ALA A 140 1.29 8.51 0.96
CA ALA A 140 0.63 8.81 2.23
C ALA A 140 1.21 7.98 3.39
N TYR A 141 1.57 6.71 3.13
CA TYR A 141 2.26 5.88 4.11
C TYR A 141 3.68 6.40 4.42
N ILE A 142 4.42 6.84 3.41
CA ILE A 142 5.74 7.46 3.58
C ILE A 142 5.62 8.73 4.42
N ASP A 143 4.67 9.61 4.12
CA ASP A 143 4.44 10.86 4.84
C ASP A 143 4.16 10.62 6.32
N ARG A 144 3.24 9.69 6.60
CA ARG A 144 2.80 9.35 7.94
C ARG A 144 3.90 8.71 8.79
N ASN A 145 4.73 7.86 8.18
CA ASN A 145 5.76 7.10 8.88
C ASN A 145 7.17 7.64 8.59
N ALA A 146 7.28 8.89 8.14
CA ALA A 146 8.54 9.46 7.67
C ALA A 146 9.65 9.36 8.73
N ASP A 147 9.34 9.66 10.00
CA ASP A 147 10.31 9.59 11.10
C ASP A 147 11.02 8.22 11.19
N THR A 148 10.32 7.11 11.01
CA THR A 148 10.92 5.77 11.01
C THR A 148 11.55 5.42 9.68
N LEU A 149 10.86 5.70 8.57
CA LEU A 149 11.28 5.29 7.23
C LEU A 149 12.56 6.01 6.77
N ILE A 150 12.73 7.30 7.03
CA ILE A 150 13.97 8.01 6.66
C ILE A 150 15.20 7.51 7.41
N ARG A 151 15.00 6.73 8.48
CA ARG A 151 16.08 6.12 9.25
C ARG A 151 16.42 4.69 8.81
N SER A 152 15.61 4.08 7.96
CA SER A 152 15.80 2.71 7.50
C SER A 152 16.91 2.59 6.45
N ASP A 153 17.37 1.36 6.19
CA ASP A 153 18.41 1.12 5.18
C ASP A 153 17.83 1.20 3.76
N GLU A 154 16.54 0.93 3.59
CA GLU A 154 15.81 1.07 2.32
C GLU A 154 15.83 2.52 1.83
N PHE A 155 15.79 3.49 2.76
CA PHE A 155 15.92 4.92 2.40
C PHE A 155 17.28 5.24 1.79
N LEU A 156 18.36 4.54 2.16
CA LEU A 156 19.70 4.78 1.61
C LEU A 156 19.83 4.34 0.15
N GLN A 157 18.94 3.45 -0.29
CA GLN A 157 18.93 2.84 -1.62
C GLN A 157 18.08 3.62 -2.64
N ILE A 158 17.45 4.73 -2.23
CA ILE A 158 16.65 5.56 -3.12
C ILE A 158 17.53 6.41 -4.03
N ASP A 159 17.05 6.71 -5.24
CA ASP A 159 17.75 7.64 -6.11
C ASP A 159 17.53 9.11 -5.70
N HIS A 160 18.35 9.98 -6.29
CA HIS A 160 18.35 11.42 -6.03
C HIS A 160 17.01 12.11 -6.32
N ASN A 161 16.28 11.65 -7.34
CA ASN A 161 14.99 12.23 -7.70
C ASN A 161 13.94 11.91 -6.63
N LEU A 162 13.89 10.66 -6.16
CA LEU A 162 12.99 10.27 -5.08
C LEU A 162 13.35 10.96 -3.77
N LEU A 163 14.64 11.11 -3.46
CA LEU A 163 15.09 11.90 -2.32
C LEU A 163 14.54 13.34 -2.40
N CYS A 164 14.71 14.01 -3.55
CA CYS A 164 14.21 15.36 -3.74
C CYS A 164 12.69 15.45 -3.59
N GLU A 165 11.97 14.47 -4.13
CA GLU A 165 10.52 14.37 -4.03
C GLU A 165 10.08 14.26 -2.58
N ILE A 166 10.60 13.28 -1.83
CA ILE A 166 10.29 13.06 -0.43
C ILE A 166 10.60 14.31 0.39
N LEU A 167 11.83 14.84 0.31
CA LEU A 167 12.24 15.99 1.13
C LEU A 167 11.45 17.26 0.83
N SER A 168 10.88 17.40 -0.37
CA SER A 168 10.05 18.55 -0.74
C SER A 168 8.66 18.54 -0.10
N ARG A 169 8.18 17.39 0.41
CA ARG A 169 6.78 17.25 0.84
C ARG A 169 6.49 17.97 2.15
N ASP A 170 5.44 18.78 2.17
CA ASP A 170 4.99 19.46 3.39
C ASP A 170 4.38 18.49 4.42
N GLN A 171 3.96 17.29 4.00
CA GLN A 171 3.20 16.33 4.80
C GLN A 171 4.07 15.32 5.56
N LEU A 172 5.40 15.39 5.42
CA LEU A 172 6.30 14.48 6.13
C LEU A 172 6.19 14.65 7.65
N THR A 173 5.71 13.62 8.32
CA THR A 173 5.57 13.56 9.77
C THR A 173 6.89 13.14 10.39
N VAL A 174 7.70 14.13 10.77
CA VAL A 174 9.01 13.95 11.40
C VAL A 174 9.08 14.70 12.72
N LYS A 175 9.94 14.24 13.65
CA LYS A 175 10.15 14.91 14.96
C LYS A 175 10.83 16.29 14.86
N GLY A 176 11.35 16.64 13.70
CA GLY A 176 11.95 17.93 13.40
C GLY A 176 12.85 17.87 12.16
N GLU A 177 13.19 19.03 11.60
CA GLU A 177 14.06 19.13 10.42
C GLU A 177 15.46 18.55 10.65
N ILE A 178 15.90 18.43 11.90
CA ILE A 178 17.18 17.78 12.19
C ILE A 178 17.20 16.30 11.81
N ALA A 179 16.07 15.59 11.94
CA ALA A 179 15.98 14.19 11.53
C ALA A 179 16.11 14.05 10.01
N ILE A 180 15.57 15.02 9.27
CA ILE A 180 15.68 15.09 7.81
C ILE A 180 17.12 15.36 7.39
N TRP A 181 17.79 16.29 8.07
CA TRP A 181 19.22 16.54 7.85
C TRP A 181 20.06 15.29 8.11
N ASP A 182 19.88 14.63 9.25
CA ASP A 182 20.64 13.43 9.61
C ASP A 182 20.41 12.30 8.58
N ALA A 183 19.18 12.13 8.10
CA ALA A 183 18.86 11.19 7.03
C ALA A 183 19.52 11.55 5.69
N ALA A 184 19.51 12.83 5.30
CA ALA A 184 20.15 13.30 4.08
C ALA A 184 21.67 13.09 4.10
N ILE A 185 22.33 13.31 5.24
CA ILE A 185 23.77 13.05 5.38
C ILE A 185 24.08 11.55 5.30
N ARG A 186 23.27 10.70 5.94
CA ARG A 186 23.44 9.24 5.83
C ARG A 186 23.28 8.77 4.39
N TRP A 187 22.27 9.26 3.69
CA TRP A 187 22.08 8.97 2.27
C TRP A 187 23.28 9.42 1.45
N ALA A 188 23.76 10.66 1.65
CA ALA A 188 24.93 11.17 0.94
C ALA A 188 26.21 10.34 1.21
N ASP A 189 26.37 9.85 2.44
CA ASP A 189 27.48 8.97 2.82
C ASP A 189 27.41 7.60 2.17
N GLU A 190 26.22 7.02 2.01
CA GLU A 190 26.03 5.77 1.26
C GLU A 190 26.35 5.98 -0.22
N GLN A 191 25.79 7.02 -0.82
CA GLN A 191 26.02 7.35 -2.22
C GLN A 191 27.50 7.69 -2.52
N CYS A 192 28.23 8.29 -1.57
CA CYS A 192 29.68 8.45 -1.69
C CYS A 192 30.39 7.07 -1.70
N ARG A 193 30.01 6.16 -0.80
CA ARG A 193 30.59 4.81 -0.70
C ARG A 193 30.31 3.96 -1.93
N GLU A 194 29.08 3.97 -2.44
CA GLU A 194 28.69 3.25 -3.66
C GLU A 194 29.47 3.74 -4.89
N ASN A 195 29.74 5.05 -4.96
CA ASN A 195 30.55 5.65 -6.03
C ASN A 195 32.08 5.56 -5.79
N GLY A 196 32.53 4.93 -4.70
CA GLY A 196 33.95 4.77 -4.38
C GLY A 196 34.68 6.07 -4.03
N ILE A 197 33.97 7.12 -3.62
CA ILE A 197 34.53 8.41 -3.22
C ILE A 197 34.48 8.60 -1.70
N SER A 198 35.45 9.33 -1.15
CA SER A 198 35.49 9.60 0.28
C SER A 198 34.33 10.51 0.72
N CYS A 199 33.76 10.26 1.90
CA CYS A 199 32.68 11.04 2.53
C CYS A 199 33.14 12.42 3.04
N LEU A 200 33.77 13.22 2.18
CA LEU A 200 34.19 14.60 2.47
C LEU A 200 33.02 15.56 2.25
N ALA A 201 33.05 16.72 2.93
CA ALA A 201 31.99 17.72 2.84
C ALA A 201 31.67 18.16 1.41
N ALA A 202 32.70 18.37 0.57
CA ALA A 202 32.53 18.73 -0.84
C ALA A 202 31.80 17.64 -1.64
N ASN A 203 32.15 16.37 -1.41
CA ASN A 203 31.53 15.22 -2.09
C ASN A 203 30.08 15.03 -1.65
N ARG A 204 29.81 15.10 -0.33
CA ARG A 204 28.45 15.08 0.22
C ARG A 204 27.58 16.17 -0.38
N ARG A 205 28.10 17.40 -0.47
CA ARG A 205 27.38 18.52 -1.10
C ARG A 205 27.09 18.24 -2.57
N ALA A 206 28.07 17.72 -3.32
CA ALA A 206 27.91 17.41 -4.74
C ALA A 206 26.84 16.33 -4.97
N VAL A 207 26.85 15.27 -4.16
CA VAL A 207 25.90 14.15 -4.24
C VAL A 207 24.49 14.58 -3.80
N LEU A 208 24.37 15.39 -2.74
CA LEU A 208 23.07 15.94 -2.33
C LEU A 208 22.48 16.89 -3.38
N GLY A 209 23.31 17.70 -4.04
CA GLY A 209 22.86 18.60 -5.10
C GLY A 209 21.66 19.46 -4.68
N SER A 210 20.57 19.39 -5.47
CA SER A 210 19.34 20.14 -5.20
C SER A 210 18.55 19.64 -3.98
N ALA A 211 18.76 18.41 -3.51
CA ALA A 211 18.10 17.88 -2.32
C ALA A 211 18.48 18.67 -1.06
N LEU A 212 19.70 19.23 -1.03
CA LEU A 212 20.15 20.08 0.07
C LEU A 212 19.22 21.28 0.30
N LEU A 213 18.66 21.86 -0.78
CA LEU A 213 17.78 23.02 -0.70
C LEU A 213 16.36 22.67 -0.22
N LYS A 214 16.04 21.38 -0.09
CA LYS A 214 14.75 20.88 0.40
C LYS A 214 14.68 20.76 1.93
N VAL A 215 15.83 20.80 2.60
CA VAL A 215 15.93 20.85 4.06
C VAL A 215 15.63 22.26 4.55
N ARG A 216 14.74 22.38 5.54
CA ARG A 216 14.28 23.69 6.05
C ARG A 216 15.17 24.13 7.21
N PHE A 217 16.44 24.42 6.90
CA PHE A 217 17.44 24.82 7.91
C PHE A 217 16.99 25.90 8.91
N PRO A 218 16.20 26.93 8.53
CA PRO A 218 15.69 27.94 9.47
C PRO A 218 14.85 27.38 10.63
N LEU A 219 14.33 26.16 10.49
CA LEU A 219 13.54 25.46 11.51
C LEU A 219 14.38 24.47 12.34
N ILE A 220 15.67 24.32 12.05
CA ILE A 220 16.59 23.54 12.87
C ILE A 220 16.91 24.33 14.15
N SER A 221 17.02 23.64 15.28
CA SER A 221 17.31 24.30 16.56
C SER A 221 18.69 24.97 16.52
N HIS A 222 18.85 26.04 17.30
CA HIS A 222 20.16 26.69 17.42
C HIS A 222 21.25 25.74 17.93
N GLU A 223 20.90 24.82 18.84
CA GLU A 223 21.84 23.81 19.36
C GLU A 223 22.30 22.84 18.27
N ASP A 224 21.38 22.32 17.46
CA ASP A 224 21.68 21.42 16.35
C ASP A 224 22.44 22.13 15.22
N LEU A 225 22.13 23.40 14.96
CA LEU A 225 22.85 24.22 14.00
C LEU A 225 24.34 24.25 14.32
N TRP A 226 24.71 24.56 15.57
CA TRP A 226 26.11 24.67 15.98
C TRP A 226 26.80 23.32 16.17
N SER A 227 26.10 22.31 16.64
CA SER A 227 26.69 21.01 16.94
C SER A 227 26.82 20.10 15.70
N LYS A 228 25.91 20.22 14.73
CA LYS A 228 25.83 19.31 13.57
C LYS A 228 26.02 20.02 12.22
N ILE A 229 25.29 21.12 11.99
CA ILE A 229 25.26 21.75 10.66
C ILE A 229 26.55 22.53 10.36
N VAL A 230 26.99 23.42 11.27
CA VAL A 230 28.20 24.23 11.08
C VAL A 230 29.45 23.34 10.92
N PRO A 231 29.69 22.32 11.77
CA PRO A 231 30.87 21.47 11.64
C PRO A 231 30.87 20.59 10.38
N SER A 232 29.70 20.35 9.78
CA SER A 232 29.61 19.55 8.56
C SER A 232 30.34 20.17 7.36
N ALA A 233 30.53 21.50 7.35
CA ALA A 233 31.12 22.27 6.27
C ALA A 233 30.47 22.05 4.88
N ILE A 234 29.21 21.59 4.84
CA ILE A 234 28.47 21.32 3.60
C ILE A 234 27.83 22.58 3.03
N LEU A 235 27.37 23.52 3.88
CA LEU A 235 26.76 24.77 3.44
C LEU A 235 27.82 25.73 2.87
N SER A 236 27.45 26.49 1.82
CA SER A 236 28.33 27.55 1.33
C SER A 236 28.42 28.68 2.35
N HIS A 237 29.46 29.52 2.24
CA HIS A 237 29.63 30.67 3.12
C HIS A 237 28.41 31.60 3.12
N GLU A 238 27.85 31.89 1.94
CA GLU A 238 26.64 32.72 1.79
C GLU A 238 25.41 32.07 2.45
N GLN A 239 25.21 30.77 2.25
CA GLN A 239 24.09 30.02 2.84
C GLN A 239 24.18 30.01 4.37
N LEU A 240 25.39 29.76 4.90
CA LEU A 240 25.63 29.75 6.33
C LEU A 240 25.45 31.14 6.95
N LEU A 241 25.99 32.20 6.31
CA LEU A 241 25.80 33.58 6.79
C LEU A 241 24.32 33.98 6.79
N GLY A 242 23.57 33.67 5.73
CA GLY A 242 22.13 33.94 5.68
C GLY A 242 21.37 33.25 6.81
N LEU A 243 21.69 31.97 7.07
CA LEU A 243 21.11 31.19 8.16
C LEU A 243 21.47 31.76 9.55
N LEU A 244 22.73 32.12 9.77
CA LEU A 244 23.17 32.74 11.03
C LEU A 244 22.46 34.09 11.25
N ILE A 245 22.41 34.96 10.24
CA ILE A 245 21.69 36.23 10.36
C ILE A 245 20.22 35.97 10.70
N PHE A 246 19.58 34.99 10.08
CA PHE A 246 18.19 34.63 10.42
C PHE A 246 18.02 34.19 11.89
N HIS A 247 18.91 33.34 12.41
CA HIS A 247 18.83 32.86 13.80
C HIS A 247 19.18 33.92 14.84
N PHE A 248 20.09 34.84 14.53
CA PHE A 248 20.59 35.86 15.48
C PHE A 248 19.89 37.22 15.35
N HIS A 249 19.09 37.44 14.31
CA HIS A 249 18.35 38.69 14.16
C HIS A 249 17.12 38.67 15.10
N PRO A 250 16.93 39.70 15.94
CA PRO A 250 15.88 39.73 16.97
C PRO A 250 14.45 39.61 16.42
N GLU A 251 14.25 39.97 15.14
CA GLU A 251 12.95 39.86 14.44
C GLU A 251 12.90 38.78 13.33
N ARG A 252 13.90 37.90 13.20
CA ARG A 252 13.99 36.90 12.08
C ARG A 252 13.70 37.48 10.68
N ARG A 253 14.02 38.76 10.45
CA ARG A 253 13.80 39.42 9.14
C ARG A 253 14.71 38.77 8.09
N MET A 254 14.18 38.55 6.88
CA MET A 254 14.97 38.01 5.78
C MET A 254 16.18 38.92 5.48
N PRO A 255 17.41 38.37 5.37
CA PRO A 255 18.59 39.21 5.12
C PRO A 255 18.58 39.70 3.66
N ASN A 256 18.44 41.01 3.44
CA ASN A 256 18.46 41.60 2.08
C ASN A 256 19.79 41.38 1.34
N MET A 257 20.91 41.26 2.07
CA MET A 257 22.25 41.10 1.49
C MET A 257 22.65 39.63 1.28
N PHE A 258 21.97 38.71 1.99
CA PHE A 258 22.19 37.25 1.91
C PHE A 258 20.82 36.55 1.96
N PRO A 259 20.06 36.54 0.85
CA PRO A 259 18.71 35.98 0.85
C PRO A 259 18.74 34.49 1.22
N LEU A 260 17.81 34.08 2.08
CA LEU A 260 17.66 32.67 2.44
C LEU A 260 17.25 31.87 1.21
N GLN A 261 18.06 30.88 0.87
CA GLN A 261 17.78 29.92 -0.19
C GLN A 261 16.95 28.72 0.31
N PHE A 262 16.58 28.74 1.59
CA PHE A 262 15.90 27.65 2.28
C PHE A 262 14.46 28.03 2.62
N LEU A 263 13.57 27.04 2.57
CA LEU A 263 12.19 27.21 3.00
C LEU A 263 12.13 27.49 4.51
N CYS A 264 11.31 28.46 4.89
CA CYS A 264 11.08 28.85 6.29
C CYS A 264 9.71 28.37 6.81
N GLN A 265 8.92 27.71 5.97
CA GLN A 265 7.58 27.24 6.32
C GLN A 265 7.66 25.92 7.07
N GLU A 266 6.97 25.80 8.20
CA GLU A 266 6.84 24.53 8.90
C GLU A 266 6.14 23.50 8.02
N ARG A 267 6.50 22.22 8.20
CA ARG A 267 5.77 21.12 7.58
C ARG A 267 4.37 21.09 8.15
N VAL A 268 3.38 20.93 7.28
CA VAL A 268 1.98 20.85 7.70
C VAL A 268 1.82 19.50 8.39
N PRO A 269 1.45 19.47 9.68
CA PRO A 269 1.14 18.22 10.34
C PRO A 269 0.10 17.50 9.49
N PHE A 270 0.30 16.20 9.24
CA PHE A 270 -0.71 15.41 8.56
C PHE A 270 -2.05 15.62 9.29
N ASP A 271 -3.05 16.14 8.58
CA ASP A 271 -4.35 16.45 9.18
C ASP A 271 -5.01 15.11 9.55
N GLU A 272 -5.00 14.79 10.84
CA GLU A 272 -5.59 13.56 11.38
C GLU A 272 -7.13 13.51 11.20
N SER A 273 -7.74 14.59 10.68
CA SER A 273 -9.19 14.72 10.53
C SER A 273 -9.78 14.02 9.30
N ASP A 274 -8.99 13.64 8.30
CA ASP A 274 -9.49 12.85 7.18
C ASP A 274 -9.18 11.36 7.41
N GLY A 275 -9.90 10.78 8.38
CA GLY A 275 -9.91 9.34 8.58
C GLY A 275 -10.24 8.65 7.26
N SER A 276 -9.48 7.62 6.88
CA SER A 276 -9.80 6.83 5.68
C SER A 276 -11.18 6.20 5.88
N LYS A 277 -12.10 6.48 4.96
CA LYS A 277 -13.45 5.93 4.97
C LYS A 277 -13.50 4.72 4.04
N ALA A 278 -13.92 3.58 4.57
CA ALA A 278 -14.26 2.41 3.77
C ALA A 278 -15.76 2.13 3.85
N LYS A 279 -16.32 1.67 2.73
CA LYS A 279 -17.70 1.18 2.67
C LYS A 279 -17.69 -0.32 2.46
N ILE A 280 -18.45 -1.03 3.28
CA ILE A 280 -18.54 -2.49 3.27
C ILE A 280 -20.00 -2.86 3.07
N SER A 281 -20.28 -3.84 2.22
CA SER A 281 -21.63 -4.36 2.00
C SER A 281 -21.66 -5.88 2.11
N LEU A 282 -22.63 -6.39 2.85
CA LEU A 282 -22.93 -7.82 2.96
C LEU A 282 -24.34 -8.07 2.45
N LYS A 283 -24.48 -8.87 1.39
CA LYS A 283 -25.77 -9.38 0.91
C LYS A 283 -25.99 -10.78 1.48
N ILE A 284 -27.08 -10.95 2.24
CA ILE A 284 -27.49 -12.24 2.79
C ILE A 284 -28.61 -12.78 1.92
N ASN A 285 -28.27 -13.73 1.06
CA ASN A 285 -29.24 -14.47 0.25
C ASN A 285 -29.87 -15.60 1.08
N ASN A 286 -31.09 -15.99 0.72
CA ASN A 286 -31.88 -16.98 1.44
C ASN A 286 -32.04 -16.63 2.93
N PHE A 287 -32.37 -15.37 3.22
CA PHE A 287 -32.44 -14.85 4.59
C PHE A 287 -33.43 -15.62 5.49
N SER A 288 -34.53 -16.12 4.93
CA SER A 288 -35.49 -16.97 5.65
C SER A 288 -34.88 -18.30 6.15
N GLU A 289 -33.92 -18.87 5.43
CA GLU A 289 -33.17 -20.06 5.87
C GLU A 289 -32.08 -19.69 6.89
N PHE A 290 -31.47 -18.51 6.75
CA PHE A 290 -30.49 -18.00 7.72
C PHE A 290 -31.08 -17.79 9.12
N ALA A 291 -32.38 -17.47 9.23
CA ALA A 291 -33.07 -17.42 10.53
C ALA A 291 -33.17 -18.80 11.23
N GLN A 292 -33.02 -19.90 10.48
CA GLN A 292 -33.15 -21.26 10.97
C GLN A 292 -31.78 -21.94 11.20
N ASP A 293 -30.75 -21.53 10.46
CA ASP A 293 -29.38 -22.06 10.52
C ASP A 293 -28.50 -21.34 11.57
N ASP A 294 -27.54 -22.03 12.18
CA ASP A 294 -26.58 -21.48 13.15
C ASP A 294 -25.28 -20.97 12.48
N GLY A 295 -25.27 -20.90 11.14
CA GLY A 295 -24.14 -20.43 10.35
C GLY A 295 -23.87 -18.92 10.44
N GLN A 296 -22.63 -18.53 10.13
CA GLN A 296 -22.20 -17.14 9.97
C GLN A 296 -22.20 -16.74 8.49
N ARG A 297 -22.47 -15.46 8.20
CA ARG A 297 -22.29 -14.86 6.87
C ARG A 297 -21.31 -13.70 7.00
N THR A 298 -20.34 -13.63 6.09
CA THR A 298 -19.27 -12.63 6.13
C THR A 298 -19.15 -11.93 4.79
N SER A 299 -18.84 -10.63 4.80
CA SER A 299 -18.50 -9.89 3.58
C SER A 299 -17.09 -10.23 3.09
N ASP A 300 -16.77 -9.78 1.88
CA ASP A 300 -15.38 -9.63 1.45
C ASP A 300 -14.63 -8.66 2.36
N PHE A 301 -13.30 -8.79 2.37
CA PHE A 301 -12.42 -7.87 3.09
C PHE A 301 -12.39 -6.53 2.40
N VAL A 302 -12.51 -5.46 3.19
CA VAL A 302 -12.28 -4.09 2.73
C VAL A 302 -11.15 -3.48 3.54
N TYR A 303 -10.27 -2.78 2.84
CA TYR A 303 -9.10 -2.15 3.46
C TYR A 303 -9.33 -0.66 3.70
N ALA A 304 -9.09 -0.20 4.92
CA ALA A 304 -9.06 1.22 5.29
C ALA A 304 -7.78 1.53 6.05
N SER A 305 -7.03 2.55 5.63
CA SER A 305 -5.72 2.90 6.24
C SER A 305 -4.74 1.71 6.33
N GLY A 306 -4.85 0.71 5.45
CA GLY A 306 -4.03 -0.51 5.47
C GLY A 306 -4.56 -1.66 6.36
N PHE A 307 -5.66 -1.45 7.08
CA PHE A 307 -6.29 -2.45 7.95
C PHE A 307 -7.44 -3.15 7.24
N SER A 308 -7.55 -4.48 7.37
CA SER A 308 -8.66 -5.25 6.82
C SER A 308 -9.82 -5.38 7.80
N PHE A 309 -11.02 -5.05 7.30
CA PHE A 309 -12.28 -5.20 8.01
C PHE A 309 -13.21 -6.11 7.22
N LYS A 310 -14.03 -6.88 7.92
CA LYS A 310 -15.15 -7.62 7.34
C LYS A 310 -16.40 -7.43 8.18
N LEU A 311 -17.55 -7.39 7.53
CA LEU A 311 -18.84 -7.35 8.18
C LEU A 311 -19.31 -8.78 8.42
N VAL A 312 -19.77 -9.05 9.64
CA VAL A 312 -20.22 -10.36 10.07
C VAL A 312 -21.68 -10.28 10.49
N ALA A 313 -22.50 -11.18 9.95
CA ALA A 313 -23.83 -11.48 10.45
C ALA A 313 -23.87 -12.90 11.02
N SER A 314 -24.43 -13.04 12.22
CA SER A 314 -24.56 -14.31 12.93
C SER A 314 -25.92 -14.40 13.63
N LYS A 315 -26.48 -15.60 13.71
CA LYS A 315 -27.72 -15.84 14.45
C LYS A 315 -27.44 -15.85 15.96
N CYS A 316 -28.27 -15.14 16.72
CA CYS A 316 -28.22 -15.03 18.17
C CYS A 316 -29.61 -15.25 18.77
N ALA A 317 -29.99 -16.51 18.94
CA ALA A 317 -31.34 -16.94 19.38
C ALA A 317 -32.43 -16.45 18.42
N THR A 318 -33.30 -15.53 18.86
CA THR A 318 -34.42 -14.95 18.07
C THR A 318 -34.05 -13.68 17.30
N ALA A 319 -32.76 -13.35 17.23
CA ALA A 319 -32.26 -12.12 16.65
C ALA A 319 -31.02 -12.36 15.80
N MET A 320 -30.77 -11.47 14.85
CA MET A 320 -29.51 -11.39 14.10
C MET A 320 -28.55 -10.44 14.82
N GLY A 321 -27.35 -10.94 15.12
CA GLY A 321 -26.22 -10.13 15.57
C GLY A 321 -25.34 -9.74 14.39
N MET A 322 -25.09 -8.45 14.23
CA MET A 322 -24.18 -7.88 13.24
C MET A 322 -23.03 -7.21 13.95
N HIS A 323 -21.81 -7.45 13.50
CA HIS A 323 -20.65 -6.76 14.00
C HIS A 323 -19.59 -6.61 12.93
N LEU A 324 -18.73 -5.61 13.10
CA LEU A 324 -17.56 -5.48 12.26
C LEU A 324 -16.39 -6.19 12.94
N GLU A 325 -15.81 -7.16 12.25
CA GLU A 325 -14.66 -7.90 12.74
C GLU A 325 -13.40 -7.28 12.13
N TYR A 326 -12.50 -6.85 13.01
CA TYR A 326 -11.15 -6.50 12.62
C TYR A 326 -10.30 -7.76 12.52
N CYS A 327 -9.71 -7.99 11.35
CA CYS A 327 -8.83 -9.14 11.12
C CYS A 327 -7.36 -8.67 11.14
N ALA A 328 -6.77 -8.58 12.33
CA ALA A 328 -5.31 -8.51 12.49
C ALA A 328 -4.68 -9.87 12.19
N GLU A 329 -3.51 -9.86 11.53
CA GLU A 329 -2.62 -11.01 11.58
C GLU A 329 -1.92 -11.06 12.94
N LYS A 330 -1.79 -12.28 13.49
CA LYS A 330 -1.17 -12.53 14.80
C LYS A 330 0.23 -11.90 14.85
N GLY A 331 0.49 -11.05 15.85
CA GLY A 331 1.83 -10.57 16.19
C GLY A 331 2.14 -9.09 15.90
N PHE A 332 1.16 -8.28 15.48
CA PHE A 332 1.37 -6.83 15.27
C PHE A 332 0.68 -6.00 16.36
N ASP A 333 1.47 -5.31 17.19
CA ASP A 333 0.98 -4.29 18.11
C ASP A 333 0.85 -2.97 17.32
N PHE A 334 -0.35 -2.38 17.31
CA PHE A 334 -0.62 -1.08 16.69
C PHE A 334 -1.69 -0.35 17.49
N ARG A 335 -1.73 0.98 17.37
CA ARG A 335 -2.79 1.83 17.89
C ARG A 335 -3.49 2.55 16.77
N CYS A 336 -4.80 2.36 16.65
CA CYS A 336 -5.66 3.17 15.80
C CYS A 336 -6.87 3.66 16.57
N LYS A 337 -7.44 4.78 16.12
CA LYS A 337 -8.75 5.26 16.52
C LYS A 337 -9.70 4.94 15.36
N CYS A 338 -10.68 4.07 15.57
CA CYS A 338 -11.66 3.76 14.52
C CYS A 338 -13.09 3.93 15.01
N SER A 339 -13.97 4.31 14.10
CA SER A 339 -15.42 4.26 14.27
C SER A 339 -16.05 3.54 13.09
N ALA A 340 -17.22 2.94 13.31
CA ALA A 340 -18.02 2.31 12.29
C ALA A 340 -19.49 2.62 12.51
N THR A 341 -20.20 2.86 11.41
CA THR A 341 -21.65 3.00 11.38
C THR A 341 -22.22 1.86 10.58
N ILE A 342 -22.95 0.96 11.24
CA ILE A 342 -23.63 -0.17 10.60
C ILE A 342 -25.07 0.24 10.32
N ARG A 343 -25.55 -0.03 9.10
CA ARG A 343 -26.92 0.25 8.64
C ARG A 343 -27.50 -0.93 7.87
N ILE A 344 -28.82 -1.03 7.86
CA ILE A 344 -29.56 -1.97 6.99
C ILE A 344 -30.08 -1.19 5.78
N ALA A 345 -29.75 -1.64 4.58
CA ALA A 345 -30.16 -0.95 3.36
C ALA A 345 -31.65 -1.18 3.08
N SER A 346 -32.38 -0.09 2.81
CA SER A 346 -33.81 -0.15 2.46
C SER A 346 -34.03 -0.66 1.03
N LYS A 347 -35.15 -1.36 0.79
CA LYS A 347 -35.55 -1.90 -0.53
C LYS A 347 -35.85 -0.80 -1.58
N ASN A 348 -36.24 0.41 -1.17
CA ASN A 348 -36.89 1.41 -2.04
C ASN A 348 -36.16 2.76 -2.16
N ASP A 349 -34.82 2.82 -2.03
CA ASP A 349 -34.07 4.10 -1.99
C ASP A 349 -34.62 5.12 -0.94
N GLY A 350 -35.33 4.61 0.08
CA GLY A 350 -35.75 5.37 1.27
C GLY A 350 -34.58 5.54 2.24
N PRO A 351 -34.76 6.27 3.37
CA PRO A 351 -33.72 6.38 4.38
C PRO A 351 -33.28 4.97 4.81
N ASP A 352 -31.96 4.76 4.90
CA ASP A 352 -31.39 3.52 5.44
C ASP A 352 -32.02 3.24 6.83
N GLY A 353 -32.22 1.95 7.15
CA GLY A 353 -32.75 1.52 8.44
C GLY A 353 -31.79 1.79 9.60
N VAL A 354 -32.09 1.20 10.78
CA VAL A 354 -31.36 1.37 12.05
C VAL A 354 -29.88 1.71 11.87
N GLU A 355 -29.51 2.93 12.25
CA GLU A 355 -28.12 3.38 12.28
C GLU A 355 -27.56 3.10 13.68
N HIS A 356 -26.51 2.28 13.74
CA HIS A 356 -25.73 2.13 14.97
C HIS A 356 -24.32 2.67 14.73
N GLU A 357 -24.05 3.81 15.35
CA GLU A 357 -22.73 4.43 15.34
C GLU A 357 -21.93 3.98 16.56
N SER A 358 -20.72 3.47 16.31
CA SER A 358 -19.75 3.24 17.38
C SER A 358 -19.11 4.57 17.80
N GLY A 359 -18.97 4.82 19.10
CA GLY A 359 -18.01 5.82 19.58
C GLY A 359 -16.57 5.49 19.13
N PRO A 360 -15.63 6.44 19.21
CA PRO A 360 -14.24 6.20 18.81
C PRO A 360 -13.62 5.09 19.67
N VAL A 361 -13.18 4.00 19.03
CA VAL A 361 -12.54 2.86 19.69
C VAL A 361 -11.03 2.94 19.49
N TYR A 362 -10.29 2.89 20.59
CA TYR A 362 -8.83 2.85 20.58
C TYR A 362 -8.36 1.40 20.71
N HIS A 363 -7.68 0.88 19.69
CA HIS A 363 -7.15 -0.49 19.71
C HIS A 363 -5.67 -0.50 20.11
N GLY A 364 -5.21 -1.52 20.82
CA GLY A 364 -3.82 -1.57 21.31
C GLY A 364 -3.25 -2.96 21.58
N ARG A 365 -4.01 -4.02 21.28
CA ARG A 365 -3.71 -5.45 21.38
C ARG A 365 -5.04 -6.17 21.31
N VAL A 366 -5.17 -7.21 20.48
CA VAL A 366 -6.04 -8.40 20.67
C VAL A 366 -6.31 -9.04 19.31
N ASP A 367 -6.08 -10.35 19.23
CA ASP A 367 -6.54 -11.24 18.18
C ASP A 367 -8.06 -11.07 17.98
N GLN A 368 -8.48 -10.64 16.79
CA GLN A 368 -9.89 -10.47 16.39
C GLN A 368 -10.72 -9.63 17.37
N THR A 369 -10.77 -8.32 17.15
CA THR A 369 -11.64 -7.44 17.95
C THR A 369 -12.94 -7.18 17.21
N VAL A 370 -14.05 -7.33 17.93
CA VAL A 370 -15.41 -7.07 17.49
C VAL A 370 -15.74 -5.61 17.80
N LEU A 371 -15.88 -4.77 16.78
CA LEU A 371 -16.50 -3.43 16.86
C LEU A 371 -18.02 -3.60 17.11
N PRO A 372 -18.75 -2.58 17.61
CA PRO A 372 -19.96 -2.82 18.38
C PRO A 372 -21.00 -3.67 17.67
N THR A 373 -21.60 -4.54 18.46
CA THR A 373 -22.60 -5.50 18.03
C THR A 373 -23.97 -4.86 17.95
N VAL A 374 -24.53 -4.79 16.76
CA VAL A 374 -25.95 -4.49 16.54
C VAL A 374 -26.72 -5.79 16.66
N LYS A 375 -27.81 -5.81 17.44
CA LYS A 375 -28.67 -6.98 17.56
C LYS A 375 -30.12 -6.57 17.32
N ILE A 376 -30.74 -7.16 16.29
CA ILE A 376 -32.12 -6.85 15.87
C ILE A 376 -32.89 -8.16 15.75
N SER A 377 -34.13 -8.18 16.23
CA SER A 377 -34.98 -9.38 16.17
C SER A 377 -35.33 -9.75 14.74
N PHE A 378 -35.47 -11.05 14.44
CA PHE A 378 -35.89 -11.48 13.10
C PHE A 378 -37.31 -10.99 12.75
N GLU A 379 -38.18 -10.88 13.75
CA GLU A 379 -39.54 -10.33 13.59
C GLU A 379 -39.51 -8.88 13.12
N GLU A 380 -38.61 -8.06 13.67
CA GLU A 380 -38.43 -6.67 13.28
C GLU A 380 -37.76 -6.52 11.91
N LEU A 381 -36.80 -7.40 11.57
CA LEU A 381 -36.13 -7.41 10.27
C LEU A 381 -37.07 -7.78 9.11
N MET A 382 -37.99 -8.71 9.37
CA MET A 382 -38.95 -9.22 8.40
C MET A 382 -40.30 -8.51 8.43
N ALA A 383 -40.48 -7.50 9.29
CA ALA A 383 -41.72 -6.73 9.34
C ALA A 383 -41.87 -5.87 8.07
N ASP A 384 -42.95 -6.10 7.31
CA ASP A 384 -43.26 -5.36 6.08
C ASP A 384 -43.26 -3.84 6.27
N ALA A 385 -43.60 -3.37 7.47
CA ALA A 385 -43.62 -1.94 7.82
C ALA A 385 -42.25 -1.26 7.73
N ASN A 386 -41.14 -2.01 7.81
CA ASN A 386 -39.79 -1.48 7.83
C ASN A 386 -39.13 -1.45 6.44
N GLY A 387 -39.58 -2.29 5.49
CA GLY A 387 -39.09 -2.28 4.11
C GLY A 387 -37.61 -2.67 3.92
N TRP A 388 -37.03 -3.39 4.89
CA TRP A 388 -35.61 -3.78 4.88
C TRP A 388 -35.35 -5.13 4.22
N TYR A 389 -36.22 -6.10 4.46
CA TYR A 389 -36.14 -7.44 3.88
C TYR A 389 -36.86 -7.48 2.52
N ASN A 390 -36.17 -7.99 1.49
CA ASN A 390 -36.79 -8.23 0.19
C ASN A 390 -37.40 -9.63 0.15
N GLU A 391 -38.70 -9.73 0.38
CA GLU A 391 -39.42 -11.02 0.36
C GLU A 391 -39.42 -11.69 -1.04
N GLU A 392 -39.48 -10.91 -2.12
CA GLU A 392 -39.50 -11.44 -3.50
C GLU A 392 -38.16 -12.08 -3.90
N GLU A 393 -37.05 -11.51 -3.43
CA GLU A 393 -35.70 -12.03 -3.71
C GLU A 393 -35.14 -12.89 -2.57
N ASN A 394 -35.80 -12.90 -1.40
CA ASN A 394 -35.31 -13.50 -0.15
C ASN A 394 -33.91 -12.98 0.26
N VAL A 395 -33.72 -11.66 0.18
CA VAL A 395 -32.42 -11.00 0.42
C VAL A 395 -32.53 -9.91 1.49
N LEU A 396 -31.51 -9.84 2.36
CA LEU A 396 -31.26 -8.70 3.24
C LEU A 396 -29.87 -8.13 2.95
N THR A 397 -29.73 -6.80 2.82
CA THR A 397 -28.44 -6.14 2.61
C THR A 397 -28.05 -5.30 3.82
N VAL A 398 -26.85 -5.55 4.35
CA VAL A 398 -26.25 -4.78 5.44
C VAL A 398 -25.07 -3.98 4.90
N LYS A 399 -24.96 -2.72 5.31
CA LYS A 399 -23.87 -1.82 4.95
C LYS A 399 -23.13 -1.36 6.21
N ALA A 400 -21.83 -1.12 6.09
CA ALA A 400 -21.05 -0.50 7.14
C ALA A 400 -20.12 0.58 6.54
N ASP A 401 -20.16 1.77 7.11
CA ASP A 401 -19.17 2.82 6.85
C ASP A 401 -18.14 2.77 7.98
N VAL A 402 -16.88 2.55 7.65
CA VAL A 402 -15.77 2.45 8.59
C VAL A 402 -14.87 3.65 8.43
N THR A 403 -14.60 4.37 9.51
CA THR A 403 -13.67 5.50 9.53
C THR A 403 -12.47 5.12 10.40
N VAL A 404 -11.26 5.18 9.83
CA VAL A 404 -10.02 4.89 10.54
C VAL A 404 -9.17 6.15 10.63
N GLU A 405 -9.06 6.70 11.83
CA GLU A 405 -8.24 7.84 12.21
C GLU A 405 -6.94 7.35 12.88
N GLY A 406 -5.79 7.92 12.52
CA GLY A 406 -4.62 7.80 13.39
C GLY A 406 -4.12 6.38 13.71
N ALA A 407 -3.97 5.48 12.72
CA ALA A 407 -3.36 4.17 12.89
C ALA A 407 -1.81 4.11 12.79
N TYR A 408 -1.09 3.80 13.87
CA TYR A 408 0.36 3.63 13.89
C TYR A 408 0.77 2.31 14.55
N GLN A 409 1.83 1.69 14.06
CA GLN A 409 2.42 0.51 14.69
C GLN A 409 3.11 0.91 16.02
N VAL A 410 2.90 0.13 17.07
CA VAL A 410 3.42 0.39 18.43
C VAL A 410 4.71 -0.39 18.67
#